data_AF-A0A3M2ZXF2-F1
#
_entry.id   AF-A0A3M2ZXF2-F1
#
_cell.length_a   1.000
_cell.length_b   1.000
_cell.length_c   1.000
_cell.angle_alpha   90.00
_cell.angle_beta   90.00
_cell.angle_gamma   90.00
#
_symmetry.space_group_name_H-M   'P 1'
#
loop_
_entity.id
_entity.type
_entity.pdbx_description
1 polymer ?
#
loop_
_entity_poly.entity_id
_entity_poly.type
_entity_poly.pdbx_seq_one_letter_code
_entity_poly.pdbx_strand_id
1 'polypeptide(L)' 'MFTIWAATQTYADFDWQIATVTGKAKLDDADYEAATQTILRLVLKGCEPDR' A
#
# COMPACT_ATOMS: atom_id res chain seq x y z
N MET A 1 0.85 2.78 -14.40
CA MET A 1 -0.63 2.72 -14.30
C MET A 1 -1.08 1.45 -13.57
N PHE A 2 -0.77 0.24 -14.06
CA PHE A 2 -1.14 -1.03 -13.40
C PHE A 2 -0.64 -1.15 -11.95
N THR A 3 0.58 -0.72 -11.64
CA THR A 3 1.14 -0.79 -10.29
C THR A 3 0.36 0.06 -9.28
N ILE A 4 -0.14 1.23 -9.68
CA ILE A 4 -0.90 2.10 -8.77
C ILE A 4 -2.21 1.42 -8.39
N TRP A 5 -2.94 0.94 -9.40
CA TRP A 5 -4.23 0.28 -9.19
C TRP A 5 -4.09 -1.01 -8.38
N ALA A 6 -3.12 -1.87 -8.74
CA ALA A 6 -2.86 -3.10 -8.01
C ALA A 6 -2.47 -2.82 -6.55
N ALA A 7 -1.58 -1.87 -6.30
CA ALA A 7 -1.11 -1.57 -4.95
C ALA A 7 -2.22 -1.03 -4.04
N THR A 8 -3.17 -0.25 -4.56
CA THR A 8 -4.30 0.24 -3.78
C THR A 8 -5.41 -0.81 -3.64
N GLN A 9 -5.74 -1.55 -4.70
CA GLN A 9 -6.73 -2.64 -4.64
C GLN A 9 -6.32 -3.78 -3.72
N THR A 10 -5.02 -4.03 -3.55
CA THR A 10 -4.53 -5.08 -2.63
C THR A 10 -5.07 -4.88 -1.21
N TYR A 11 -5.29 -3.63 -0.77
CA TYR A 11 -5.86 -3.31 0.55
C TYR A 11 -7.39 -3.45 0.65
N ALA A 12 -8.08 -3.67 -0.48
CA ALA A 12 -9.51 -4.00 -0.51
C ALA A 12 -9.73 -5.50 -0.75
N ASP A 13 -8.93 -6.10 -1.64
CA ASP A 13 -9.09 -7.50 -2.06
C ASP A 13 -8.40 -8.49 -1.10
N PHE A 14 -7.35 -8.05 -0.39
CA PHE A 14 -6.51 -8.90 0.46
C PHE A 14 -6.26 -8.30 1.85
N ASP A 15 -7.16 -7.47 2.37
CA ASP A 15 -7.05 -6.86 3.70
C ASP A 15 -6.89 -7.89 4.82
N TRP A 16 -7.62 -9.01 4.74
CA TRP A 16 -7.55 -10.14 5.66
C TRP A 16 -6.16 -10.79 5.68
N GLN A 17 -5.52 -10.91 4.51
CA GLN A 17 -4.20 -11.51 4.39
C GLN A 17 -3.15 -10.55 4.97
N ILE A 18 -3.27 -9.26 4.69
CA ILE A 18 -2.38 -8.24 5.26
C ILE A 18 -2.51 -8.23 6.79
N ALA A 19 -3.73 -8.24 7.33
CA ALA A 19 -3.97 -8.30 8.77
C ALA A 19 -3.32 -9.54 9.41
N THR A 20 -3.47 -10.70 8.76
CA THR A 20 -2.86 -11.96 9.23
C THR A 20 -1.34 -11.87 9.29
N VAL A 21 -0.69 -11.33 8.25
CA VAL A 21 0.77 -11.20 8.18
C VAL A 21 1.29 -10.14 9.16
N THR A 22 0.53 -9.08 9.44
CA THR A 22 0.89 -8.05 10.42
C THR A 22 0.54 -8.44 11.85
N GLY A 23 -0.02 -9.63 12.08
CA GLY A 23 -0.42 -10.12 13.41
C GLY A 23 -1.61 -9.37 14.01
N LYS A 24 -2.42 -8.70 13.16
CA LYS A 24 -3.60 -7.95 13.57
C LYS A 24 -4.87 -8.72 13.25
N ALA A 25 -5.90 -8.55 14.08
CA ALA A 25 -7.22 -9.10 13.81
C ALA A 25 -7.92 -8.40 12.64
N LYS A 26 -7.66 -7.09 12.48
CA LYS A 26 -8.13 -6.25 11.38
C LYS A 26 -7.20 -5.05 11.24
N LEU A 27 -7.09 -4.51 10.03
CA LEU A 27 -6.39 -3.26 9.79
C LEU A 27 -7.15 -2.07 10.37
N ASP A 28 -6.38 -1.10 10.86
CA ASP A 28 -6.87 0.18 11.36
C ASP A 28 -6.41 1.34 10.45
N ASP A 29 -6.91 2.54 10.71
CA ASP A 29 -6.60 3.73 9.90
C ASP A 29 -5.10 4.02 9.84
N ALA A 30 -4.32 3.66 10.88
CA ALA A 30 -2.88 3.87 10.88
C ALA A 30 -2.16 2.93 9.91
N ASP A 31 -2.66 1.70 9.74
CA ASP A 31 -2.14 0.78 8.72
C ASP A 31 -2.39 1.31 7.30
N TYR A 32 -3.59 1.84 7.05
CA TYR A 32 -3.94 2.42 5.74
C TYR A 32 -3.13 3.70 5.44
N GLU A 33 -2.87 4.52 6.46
CA GLU A 33 -2.00 5.68 6.32
C GLU A 33 -0.56 5.25 5.99
N ALA A 34 -0.02 4.27 6.73
CA ALA A 34 1.32 3.74 6.47
C ALA A 34 1.46 3.13 5.06
N ALA A 35 0.43 2.41 4.60
CA ALA A 35 0.34 1.90 3.24
C ALA A 35 0.36 3.03 2.20
N THR A 36 -0.44 4.07 2.42
CA THR A 36 -0.53 5.24 1.55
C THR A 36 0.83 5.92 1.41
N GLN A 37 1.51 6.19 2.53
CA GLN A 37 2.84 6.81 2.52
C GLN A 37 3.88 5.95 1.80
N THR A 38 3.77 4.62 1.94
CA THR A 38 4.67 3.67 1.26
C THR A 38 4.46 3.70 -0.26
N ILE A 39 3.21 3.61 -0.72
CA ILE A 39 2.86 3.63 -2.14
C ILE A 39 3.24 4.97 -2.77
N LEU A 40 2.93 6.09 -2.10
CA LEU A 40 3.32 7.43 -2.56
C LEU A 40 4.83 7.53 -2.74
N ARG A 41 5.61 7.10 -1.74
CA ARG A 41 7.07 7.15 -1.83
C ARG A 41 7.59 6.31 -2.99
N LEU A 42 7.10 5.08 -3.14
CA LEU A 42 7.52 4.17 -4.21
C LEU A 42 7.21 4.76 -5.59
N VAL A 43 5.99 5.27 -5.80
CA VAL A 43 5.55 5.81 -7.09
C VAL A 43 6.26 7.12 -7.40
N LEU A 44 6.30 8.06 -6.46
CA LEU A 44 6.91 9.37 -6.70
C LEU A 44 8.41 9.23 -6.93
N LYS A 45 9.12 8.45 -6.11
CA LYS A 45 10.56 8.21 -6.30
C LYS A 45 10.87 7.43 -7.57
N GLY A 46 10.03 6.45 -7.92
CA GLY A 46 10.20 5.68 -9.15
C GLY A 46 9.89 6.45 -10.44
N CYS A 47 9.26 7.62 -10.35
CA CYS A 47 8.93 8.47 -11.49
C CYS A 47 9.71 9.80 -11.50
N GLU A 48 10.70 9.99 -10.62
CA GLU A 48 11.60 11.13 -10.70
C GLU A 48 12.39 11.08 -12.03
N PRO A 49 12.62 12.23 -12.70
CA PRO A 49 13.43 12.25 -13.92
C PRO A 49 14.85 11.80 -13.61
N ASP A 50 15.44 11.00 -14.51
CA ASP A 50 16.87 10.73 -14.45
C ASP A 50 17.63 12.06 -14.55
N ARG A 51 18.61 12.22 -13.67
CA ARG A 51 19.36 13.45 -13.48
C ARG A 51 20.47 13.64 -14.50
#